data_AF-A0A972GZ84-F1
#
_entry.id   AF-A0A972GZ84-F1
#
_cell.length_a   1.000
_cell.length_b   1.000
_cell.length_c   1.000
_cell.angle_alpha   90.00
_cell.angle_beta   90.00
_cell.angle_gamma   90.00
#
_symmetry.space_group_name_H-M   'P 1'
#
loop_
_entity.id
_entity.type
_entity.pdbx_description
1 polymer ?
#
loop_
_entity_poly.entity_id
_entity_poly.type
_entity_poly.pdbx_seq_one_letter_code
_entity_poly.pdbx_strand_id
1 'polypeptide(L)'
;MILLTQKPKNPLADLSIETFLRDYWQKKPLFIAQAFPDFQTPISADELAGLACEEGVDSRIVIEKGGEHPWQAIYGPMDEAIFAQLPETHWTLLVNDVEKHLPQLAWIVDAFRFIPEWRLDDLMISYAPEGGSVGPHFDQYDVFILQAQGHRRWQIHEQAVSADNQVEDTDLRIQKDFVAEQEWLLGPGDMIYIPPGVSHYGVATDDCLSFSIGFRASSHADMLNDFMGFITRDLPAEKTWKDPALNMQACANEISSDAIEHLRKILAEYLDPAHPAMAQWFGRFVSDPRADLSLEADETFSSIDELCARYPRLQRNSASRFAFIEQAGQTLLFVDGEDYKVSRSFAEQLCAQREVDIQKLSQQLSTEEADLLLQMFAQGQLINQGVRIKGSELLKTKITQKPIKSSDPLIFFAVFFVLFFIALGIDPSSRDVWIAEVIPVVLIFSMLVISFRAFRFSTITYMLMSVWLFWHTVGAHYTFANVPVPWFYDWFGEGRNNFDRIGHFSVGFYAYAMMEWLLRKRYCGWVLAGFFSLFFIMSVAAGYEILEWWFAAALDPANGIEFLGSQGDQWDAQKDMLADTLGAITVIVLYYMTHWKEK
;
A
#
# COMPACT_ATOMS: atom_id res chain seq x y z
N MET A 1 -14.44 28.33 3.62
CA MET A 1 -15.36 29.20 2.84
C MET A 1 -14.77 29.69 1.52
N ILE A 2 -13.43 29.70 1.33
CA ILE A 2 -12.76 30.13 0.08
C ILE A 2 -12.80 29.06 -1.04
N LEU A 3 -12.93 27.77 -0.71
CA LEU A 3 -12.75 26.65 -1.66
C LEU A 3 -13.90 26.46 -2.67
N LEU A 4 -15.15 26.73 -2.29
CA LEU A 4 -16.32 26.45 -3.16
C LEU A 4 -16.54 27.48 -4.28
N THR A 5 -15.92 28.66 -4.20
CA THR A 5 -16.06 29.72 -5.22
C THR A 5 -15.22 29.47 -6.47
N GLN A 6 -14.30 28.50 -6.43
CA GLN A 6 -13.44 28.15 -7.56
C GLN A 6 -13.95 26.95 -8.38
N LYS A 7 -15.03 26.27 -7.94
CA LYS A 7 -15.61 25.17 -8.70
C LYS A 7 -16.29 25.70 -9.96
N PRO A 8 -15.82 25.35 -11.17
CA PRO A 8 -16.45 25.79 -12.39
C PRO A 8 -17.80 25.09 -12.56
N LYS A 9 -18.74 25.74 -13.25
CA LYS A 9 -20.00 25.10 -13.66
C LYS A 9 -19.76 23.96 -14.65
N ASN A 10 -18.75 24.13 -15.50
CA ASN A 10 -18.30 23.16 -16.48
C ASN A 10 -16.77 23.21 -16.50
N PRO A 11 -16.05 22.13 -16.17
CA PRO A 11 -14.58 22.13 -16.20
C PRO A 11 -14.02 22.20 -17.62
N LEU A 12 -14.86 22.11 -18.66
CA LEU A 12 -14.46 22.22 -20.06
C LEU A 12 -14.60 23.65 -20.62
N ALA A 13 -14.72 24.65 -19.73
CA ALA A 13 -15.01 26.04 -20.09
C ALA A 13 -16.25 26.15 -20.99
N ASP A 14 -16.09 26.71 -22.20
CA ASP A 14 -17.17 26.91 -23.18
C ASP A 14 -17.50 25.66 -24.00
N LEU A 15 -16.68 24.60 -23.93
CA LEU A 15 -16.92 23.37 -24.68
C LEU A 15 -18.05 22.55 -24.02
N SER A 16 -19.06 22.18 -24.80
CA SER A 16 -20.16 21.35 -24.29
C SER A 16 -19.67 19.93 -23.96
N ILE A 17 -20.23 19.35 -22.91
CA ILE A 17 -19.93 17.98 -22.48
C ILE A 17 -20.20 16.98 -23.61
N GLU A 18 -21.30 17.15 -24.34
CA GLU A 18 -21.66 16.28 -25.47
C GLU A 18 -20.62 16.34 -26.59
N THR A 19 -20.09 17.52 -26.87
CA THR A 19 -19.04 17.71 -27.88
C THR A 19 -17.75 17.05 -27.44
N PHE A 20 -17.38 17.21 -26.17
CA PHE A 20 -16.20 16.55 -25.59
C PHE A 20 -16.28 15.02 -25.70
N LEU A 21 -17.40 14.42 -25.27
CA LEU A 21 -17.59 12.97 -25.33
C LEU A 21 -17.61 12.44 -26.78
N ARG A 22 -18.22 13.20 -27.70
CA ARG A 22 -18.30 12.82 -29.12
C ARG A 22 -16.95 12.91 -29.83
N ASP A 23 -16.15 13.95 -29.56
CA ASP A 23 -15.01 14.27 -30.41
C ASP A 23 -13.64 14.06 -29.75
N TYR A 24 -13.55 14.00 -28.41
CA TYR A 24 -12.27 14.01 -27.68
C TYR A 24 -12.08 12.82 -26.75
N TRP A 25 -13.08 12.48 -25.93
CA TRP A 25 -12.96 11.38 -24.96
C TRP A 25 -12.53 10.07 -25.62
N GLN A 26 -11.40 9.52 -25.18
CA GLN A 26 -10.69 8.35 -25.72
C GLN A 26 -10.34 8.42 -27.21
N LYS A 27 -10.15 9.64 -27.75
CA LYS A 27 -9.91 9.86 -29.18
C LYS A 27 -8.71 10.74 -29.45
N LYS A 28 -8.66 11.95 -28.88
CA LYS A 28 -7.58 12.90 -29.14
C LYS A 28 -7.39 13.90 -28.00
N PRO A 29 -6.17 14.46 -27.83
CA PRO A 29 -5.88 15.46 -26.81
C PRO A 29 -6.65 16.76 -26.98
N LEU A 30 -6.82 17.51 -25.90
CA LEU A 30 -7.48 18.80 -25.89
C LEU A 30 -6.85 19.75 -24.87
N PHE A 31 -6.34 20.89 -25.34
CA PHE A 31 -5.99 22.02 -24.50
C PHE A 31 -7.22 22.91 -24.22
N ILE A 32 -7.41 23.30 -22.97
CA ILE A 32 -8.53 24.11 -22.49
C ILE A 32 -7.94 25.28 -21.70
N ALA A 33 -7.87 26.45 -22.33
CA ALA A 33 -7.44 27.67 -21.67
C ALA A 33 -8.46 28.08 -20.59
N GLN A 34 -7.97 28.43 -19.41
CA GLN A 34 -8.78 28.94 -18.29
C GLN A 34 -10.02 28.06 -18.00
N ALA A 35 -9.83 26.74 -18.00
CA ALA A 35 -10.82 25.77 -17.53
C ALA A 35 -11.32 26.11 -16.11
N PHE A 36 -10.40 26.60 -15.27
CA PHE A 36 -10.67 27.09 -13.92
C PHE A 36 -10.16 28.53 -13.82
N PRO A 37 -10.97 29.54 -14.17
CA PRO A 37 -10.54 30.94 -14.12
C PRO A 37 -10.14 31.38 -12.71
N ASP A 38 -9.07 32.17 -12.59
CA ASP A 38 -8.54 32.70 -11.32
C ASP A 38 -8.27 31.61 -10.26
N PHE A 39 -7.88 30.41 -10.71
CA PHE A 39 -7.62 29.28 -9.82
C PHE A 39 -6.52 29.59 -8.82
N GLN A 40 -6.77 29.32 -7.54
CA GLN A 40 -5.76 29.43 -6.49
C GLN A 40 -5.59 28.07 -5.85
N THR A 41 -4.36 27.56 -5.84
CA THR A 41 -4.09 26.24 -5.30
C THR A 41 -4.59 26.11 -3.85
N PRO A 42 -5.41 25.09 -3.54
CA PRO A 42 -5.94 24.87 -2.20
C PRO A 42 -4.94 24.17 -1.26
N ILE A 43 -3.77 23.79 -1.77
CA ILE A 43 -2.67 23.13 -1.07
C ILE A 43 -1.35 23.73 -1.53
N SER A 44 -0.45 24.01 -0.58
CA SER A 44 0.91 24.49 -0.85
C SER A 44 1.88 23.33 -1.16
N ALA A 45 3.02 23.64 -1.77
CA ALA A 45 4.09 22.67 -1.99
C ALA A 45 4.59 22.05 -0.67
N ASP A 46 4.68 22.83 0.40
CA ASP A 46 5.10 22.36 1.72
C ASP A 46 4.08 21.39 2.34
N GLU A 47 2.78 21.68 2.22
CA GLU A 47 1.72 20.77 2.67
C GLU A 47 1.71 19.47 1.88
N LEU A 48 1.98 19.52 0.57
CA LEU A 48 2.11 18.35 -0.28
C LEU A 48 3.32 17.49 0.11
N ALA A 49 4.48 18.13 0.36
CA ALA A 49 5.68 17.46 0.84
C ALA A 49 5.45 16.81 2.23
N GLY A 50 4.75 17.51 3.13
CA GLY A 50 4.34 16.98 4.42
C GLY A 50 3.43 15.75 4.29
N LEU A 51 2.47 15.78 3.35
CA LEU A 51 1.61 14.64 3.08
C LEU A 51 2.40 13.43 2.55
N ALA A 52 3.41 13.65 1.70
CA ALA A 52 4.28 12.58 1.19
C ALA A 52 5.09 11.86 2.28
N CYS A 53 5.26 12.46 3.47
CA CYS A 53 5.93 11.84 4.62
C CYS A 53 5.03 10.92 5.44
N GLU A 54 3.71 10.96 5.24
CA GLU A 54 2.76 10.19 6.05
C GLU A 54 2.74 8.71 5.64
N GLU A 55 2.61 7.82 6.63
CA GLU A 55 2.45 6.39 6.36
C GLU A 55 1.14 6.11 5.62
N GLY A 56 1.20 5.26 4.59
CA GLY A 56 0.02 4.91 3.78
C GLY A 56 -0.30 5.91 2.65
N VAL A 57 0.49 6.99 2.49
CA VAL A 57 0.41 7.87 1.32
C VAL A 57 1.34 7.37 0.23
N ASP A 58 0.79 7.02 -0.93
CA ASP A 58 1.58 6.67 -2.11
C ASP A 58 2.18 7.93 -2.75
N SER A 59 3.51 8.02 -2.72
CA SER A 59 4.24 9.15 -3.26
C SER A 59 5.57 8.72 -3.85
N ARG A 60 6.09 9.52 -4.78
CA ARG A 60 7.42 9.32 -5.36
C ARG A 60 8.08 10.63 -5.73
N ILE A 61 9.41 10.68 -5.62
CA ILE A 61 10.25 11.73 -6.20
C ILE A 61 10.96 11.14 -7.42
N VAL A 62 10.92 11.86 -8.54
CA VAL A 62 11.69 11.54 -9.75
C VAL A 62 12.77 12.60 -9.92
N ILE A 63 14.03 12.17 -10.00
CA ILE A 63 15.20 13.03 -10.22
C ILE A 63 15.77 12.70 -11.60
N GLU A 64 15.65 13.64 -12.55
CA GLU A 64 16.15 13.43 -13.91
C GLU A 64 17.68 13.26 -13.93
N LYS A 65 18.38 14.16 -13.23
CA LYS A 65 19.85 14.20 -13.16
C LYS A 65 20.31 14.74 -11.80
N GLY A 66 21.52 14.34 -11.39
CA GLY A 66 22.09 14.72 -10.09
C GLY A 66 21.76 13.74 -8.95
N GLY A 67 21.04 12.65 -9.24
CA GLY A 67 20.89 11.50 -8.36
C GLY A 67 22.02 10.46 -8.53
N GLU A 68 21.85 9.27 -7.96
CA GLU A 68 22.81 8.15 -8.08
C GLU A 68 22.97 7.67 -9.53
N HIS A 69 21.86 7.72 -10.29
CA HIS A 69 21.81 7.46 -11.73
C HIS A 69 20.76 8.38 -12.37
N PRO A 70 20.77 8.57 -13.71
CA PRO A 70 19.72 9.31 -14.41
C PRO A 70 18.34 8.69 -14.14
N TRP A 71 17.32 9.54 -14.05
CA TRP A 71 15.93 9.12 -13.80
C TRP A 71 15.77 8.26 -12.54
N GLN A 72 16.41 8.68 -11.45
CA GLN A 72 16.27 8.03 -10.15
C GLN A 72 14.86 8.26 -9.61
N ALA A 73 14.18 7.16 -9.26
CA ALA A 73 12.91 7.20 -8.55
C ALA A 73 13.13 6.88 -7.07
N ILE A 74 12.54 7.69 -6.18
CA ILE A 74 12.54 7.46 -4.74
C ILE A 74 11.08 7.32 -4.32
N TYR A 75 10.72 6.20 -3.70
CA TYR A 75 9.34 5.90 -3.31
C TYR A 75 9.11 6.18 -1.83
N GLY A 76 7.91 6.64 -1.50
CA GLY A 76 7.51 7.01 -0.16
C GLY A 76 7.27 5.80 0.78
N PRO A 77 6.95 6.08 2.06
CA PRO A 77 6.79 7.41 2.64
C PRO A 77 8.13 8.16 2.71
N MET A 78 8.09 9.48 2.50
CA MET A 78 9.28 10.33 2.46
C MET A 78 9.85 10.59 3.86
N ASP A 79 11.18 10.57 3.98
CA ASP A 79 11.86 11.16 5.13
C ASP A 79 11.95 12.67 4.90
N GLU A 80 11.51 13.50 5.85
CA GLU A 80 11.57 14.97 5.77
C GLU A 80 12.98 15.47 5.42
N ALA A 81 14.03 14.76 5.87
CA ALA A 81 15.42 15.09 5.57
C ALA A 81 15.79 14.98 4.07
N ILE A 82 14.99 14.28 3.26
CA ILE A 82 15.25 14.12 1.83
C ILE A 82 15.07 15.42 1.08
N PHE A 83 14.09 16.24 1.43
CA PHE A 83 13.78 17.48 0.74
C PHE A 83 14.91 18.50 0.85
N ALA A 84 15.68 18.47 1.94
CA ALA A 84 16.88 19.29 2.11
C ALA A 84 18.09 18.82 1.29
N GLN A 85 18.04 17.60 0.74
CA GLN A 85 19.12 16.99 -0.05
C GLN A 85 18.83 17.03 -1.55
N LEU A 86 17.61 17.39 -1.96
CA LEU A 86 17.24 17.48 -3.37
C LEU A 86 18.03 18.61 -4.07
N PRO A 87 18.42 18.42 -5.34
CA PRO A 87 18.99 19.50 -6.14
C PRO A 87 18.03 20.69 -6.27
N GLU A 88 18.54 21.87 -6.63
CA GLU A 88 17.71 23.07 -6.82
C GLU A 88 16.68 22.92 -7.97
N THR A 89 16.95 22.05 -8.97
CA THR A 89 16.16 21.91 -10.20
C THR A 89 16.08 20.45 -10.67
N HIS A 90 15.29 20.16 -11.70
CA HIS A 90 15.23 18.86 -12.41
C HIS A 90 14.82 17.65 -11.56
N TRP A 91 13.90 17.87 -10.63
CA TRP A 91 13.19 16.79 -9.93
C TRP A 91 11.70 17.10 -9.83
N THR A 92 10.88 16.13 -9.46
CA THR A 92 9.46 16.33 -9.20
C THR A 92 8.96 15.38 -8.12
N LEU A 93 8.14 15.88 -7.20
CA LEU A 93 7.38 15.08 -6.24
C LEU A 93 6.00 14.81 -6.82
N LEU A 94 5.54 13.56 -6.74
CA LEU A 94 4.18 13.14 -7.08
C LEU A 94 3.55 12.49 -5.86
N VAL A 95 2.32 12.87 -5.53
CA VAL A 95 1.54 12.28 -4.44
C VAL A 95 0.19 11.87 -5.03
N ASN A 96 -0.13 10.58 -4.95
CA ASN A 96 -1.38 10.01 -5.45
C ASN A 96 -2.49 10.15 -4.40
N ASP A 97 -3.74 9.92 -4.80
CA ASP A 97 -4.87 9.78 -3.87
C ASP A 97 -5.08 10.98 -2.92
N VAL A 98 -4.67 12.18 -3.32
CA VAL A 98 -4.60 13.34 -2.40
C VAL A 98 -5.97 13.71 -1.87
N GLU A 99 -7.02 13.59 -2.68
CA GLU A 99 -8.40 13.83 -2.26
C GLU A 99 -8.90 12.81 -1.24
N LYS A 100 -8.33 11.61 -1.20
CA LYS A 100 -8.63 10.58 -0.21
C LYS A 100 -8.03 10.93 1.14
N HIS A 101 -6.84 11.54 1.18
CA HIS A 101 -6.20 11.99 2.42
C HIS A 101 -6.66 13.39 2.88
N LEU A 102 -7.06 14.23 1.92
CA LEU A 102 -7.53 15.60 2.11
C LEU A 102 -8.93 15.76 1.51
N PRO A 103 -10.01 15.30 2.19
CA PRO A 103 -11.37 15.33 1.67
C PRO A 103 -11.86 16.71 1.21
N GLN A 104 -11.29 17.79 1.74
CA GLN A 104 -11.56 19.15 1.29
C GLN A 104 -11.18 19.42 -0.17
N LEU A 105 -10.40 18.54 -0.82
CA LEU A 105 -10.00 18.62 -2.22
C LEU A 105 -10.90 17.77 -3.15
N ALA A 106 -11.78 16.93 -2.60
CA ALA A 106 -12.64 16.04 -3.39
C ALA A 106 -13.59 16.77 -4.37
N TRP A 107 -13.85 18.06 -4.14
CA TRP A 107 -14.67 18.85 -5.07
C TRP A 107 -14.03 19.01 -6.46
N ILE A 108 -12.69 18.86 -6.57
CA ILE A 108 -11.93 18.96 -7.82
C ILE A 108 -12.30 17.79 -8.73
N VAL A 109 -12.21 16.56 -8.21
CA VAL A 109 -12.64 15.36 -8.96
C VAL A 109 -14.16 15.39 -9.20
N ASP A 110 -14.94 15.95 -8.26
CA ASP A 110 -16.39 16.10 -8.43
C ASP A 110 -16.80 17.06 -9.56
N ALA A 111 -15.88 17.86 -10.10
CA ALA A 111 -16.15 18.67 -11.29
C ALA A 111 -16.31 17.80 -12.56
N PHE A 112 -15.76 16.58 -12.56
CA PHE A 112 -15.72 15.68 -13.71
C PHE A 112 -16.80 14.59 -13.71
N ARG A 113 -17.82 14.69 -12.84
CA ARG A 113 -18.92 13.71 -12.70
C ARG A 113 -19.88 13.63 -13.90
N PHE A 114 -19.55 14.28 -15.01
CA PHE A 114 -20.15 13.99 -16.32
C PHE A 114 -19.59 12.69 -16.94
N ILE A 115 -18.42 12.22 -16.47
CA ILE A 115 -17.94 10.86 -16.68
C ILE A 115 -18.46 9.98 -15.53
N PRO A 116 -18.92 8.74 -15.79
CA PRO A 116 -19.37 7.82 -14.74
C PRO A 116 -18.31 7.61 -13.65
N GLU A 117 -18.71 7.70 -12.39
CA GLU A 117 -17.79 7.71 -11.25
C GLU A 117 -16.97 6.41 -11.10
N TRP A 118 -17.49 5.28 -11.57
CA TRP A 118 -16.74 4.01 -11.59
C TRP A 118 -15.49 4.07 -12.48
N ARG A 119 -15.43 5.01 -13.44
CA ARG A 119 -14.24 5.27 -14.28
C ARG A 119 -13.24 6.22 -13.64
N LEU A 120 -13.60 7.02 -12.64
CA LEU A 120 -12.67 7.91 -11.96
C LEU A 120 -11.69 7.09 -11.11
N ASP A 121 -10.41 7.44 -11.06
CA ASP A 121 -9.46 6.77 -10.15
C ASP A 121 -9.16 7.64 -8.93
N ASP A 122 -8.43 8.75 -9.12
CA ASP A 122 -7.91 9.60 -8.05
C ASP A 122 -7.54 11.03 -8.50
N LEU A 123 -7.10 11.85 -7.53
CA LEU A 123 -6.39 13.11 -7.75
C LEU A 123 -4.92 12.96 -7.35
N MET A 124 -4.04 12.87 -8.34
CA MET A 124 -2.60 12.97 -8.14
C MET A 124 -2.16 14.43 -8.24
N ILE A 125 -1.35 14.90 -7.28
CA ILE A 125 -0.77 16.24 -7.32
C ILE A 125 0.74 16.14 -7.42
N SER A 126 1.32 16.89 -8.36
CA SER A 126 2.76 16.99 -8.52
C SER A 126 3.28 18.38 -8.21
N TYR A 127 4.43 18.44 -7.55
CA TYR A 127 5.28 19.63 -7.41
C TYR A 127 6.56 19.44 -8.23
N ALA A 128 7.02 20.50 -8.87
CA ALA A 128 8.30 20.50 -9.56
C ALA A 128 8.93 21.91 -9.57
N PRO A 129 10.21 22.07 -9.20
CA PRO A 129 10.99 23.25 -9.57
C PRO A 129 11.31 23.27 -11.06
N GLU A 130 11.98 24.35 -11.52
CA GLU A 130 12.43 24.51 -12.91
C GLU A 130 13.11 23.23 -13.46
N GLY A 131 12.74 22.85 -14.68
CA GLY A 131 13.24 21.64 -15.35
C GLY A 131 12.66 20.33 -14.84
N GLY A 132 11.92 20.33 -13.73
CA GLY A 132 11.36 19.12 -13.13
C GLY A 132 10.34 18.42 -14.05
N SER A 133 10.56 17.12 -14.24
CA SER A 133 9.74 16.28 -15.12
C SER A 133 9.83 14.80 -14.72
N VAL A 134 8.84 14.02 -15.17
CA VAL A 134 8.88 12.55 -15.15
C VAL A 134 9.39 11.95 -16.46
N GLY A 135 9.79 12.81 -17.42
CA GLY A 135 10.23 12.39 -18.75
C GLY A 135 9.08 12.15 -19.74
N PRO A 136 9.39 11.96 -21.04
CA PRO A 136 8.40 11.60 -22.04
C PRO A 136 7.89 10.18 -21.81
N HIS A 137 6.58 10.03 -21.69
CA HIS A 137 5.92 8.75 -21.43
C HIS A 137 4.51 8.73 -22.01
N PHE A 138 3.83 7.60 -21.93
CA PHE A 138 2.39 7.52 -22.20
C PHE A 138 1.73 6.67 -21.12
N ASP A 139 0.45 6.96 -20.87
CA ASP A 139 -0.37 6.22 -19.93
C ASP A 139 -1.42 5.37 -20.66
N GLN A 140 -1.94 4.35 -19.98
CA GLN A 140 -3.04 3.52 -20.49
C GLN A 140 -4.41 4.05 -20.06
N TYR A 141 -4.46 5.23 -19.45
CA TYR A 141 -5.67 5.83 -18.92
C TYR A 141 -5.89 7.25 -19.43
N ASP A 142 -7.13 7.70 -19.32
CA ASP A 142 -7.54 9.08 -19.56
C ASP A 142 -7.08 9.96 -18.38
N VAL A 143 -6.60 11.17 -18.66
CA VAL A 143 -6.22 12.13 -17.60
C VAL A 143 -6.58 13.56 -18.00
N PHE A 144 -7.05 14.35 -17.04
CA PHE A 144 -7.06 15.81 -17.13
C PHE A 144 -5.99 16.37 -16.22
N ILE A 145 -5.11 17.22 -16.74
CA ILE A 145 -4.04 17.86 -15.98
C ILE A 145 -4.33 19.35 -15.91
N LEU A 146 -4.76 19.79 -14.72
CA LEU A 146 -5.01 21.18 -14.38
C LEU A 146 -3.74 21.81 -13.84
N GLN A 147 -3.30 22.91 -14.43
CA GLN A 147 -2.19 23.69 -13.90
C GLN A 147 -2.67 24.55 -12.72
N ALA A 148 -2.15 24.28 -11.53
CA ALA A 148 -2.62 24.87 -10.28
C ALA A 148 -1.79 26.08 -9.84
N GLN A 149 -0.48 26.04 -10.06
CA GLN A 149 0.48 27.08 -9.72
C GLN A 149 1.64 27.04 -10.71
N GLY A 150 2.27 28.18 -11.00
CA GLY A 150 3.42 28.25 -11.90
C GLY A 150 3.07 27.83 -13.33
N HIS A 151 4.08 27.50 -14.12
CA HIS A 151 3.96 27.17 -15.53
C HIS A 151 4.65 25.85 -15.88
N ARG A 152 3.97 25.06 -16.72
CA ARG A 152 4.50 23.80 -17.23
C ARG A 152 4.32 23.74 -18.74
N ARG A 153 5.41 23.48 -19.46
CA ARG A 153 5.38 23.23 -20.89
C ARG A 153 5.00 21.78 -21.13
N TRP A 154 3.87 21.57 -21.80
CA TRP A 154 3.36 20.26 -22.19
C TRP A 154 3.54 20.05 -23.68
N GLN A 155 4.16 18.94 -24.02
CA GLN A 155 4.33 18.48 -25.39
C GLN A 155 3.64 17.13 -25.56
N ILE A 156 3.09 16.85 -26.75
CA ILE A 156 2.44 15.58 -27.06
C ILE A 156 2.92 15.00 -28.39
N HIS A 157 2.74 13.69 -28.53
CA HIS A 157 2.97 12.93 -29.76
C HIS A 157 1.94 11.79 -29.86
N GLU A 158 1.18 11.73 -30.95
CA GLU A 158 0.05 10.79 -31.09
C GLU A 158 0.43 9.46 -31.74
N GLN A 159 1.62 9.33 -32.35
CA GLN A 159 1.99 8.08 -33.02
C GLN A 159 2.38 6.98 -32.02
N ALA A 160 2.15 5.74 -32.46
CA ALA A 160 2.49 4.57 -31.67
C ALA A 160 4.00 4.51 -31.42
N VAL A 161 4.36 4.32 -30.15
CA VAL A 161 5.75 4.20 -29.70
C VAL A 161 6.17 2.73 -29.78
N SER A 162 7.36 2.48 -30.33
CA SER A 162 7.93 1.13 -30.38
C SER A 162 8.38 0.66 -28.99
N ALA A 163 8.28 -0.64 -28.73
CA ALA A 163 8.57 -1.20 -27.41
C ALA A 163 10.04 -1.04 -26.97
N ASP A 164 10.96 -0.86 -27.92
CA ASP A 164 12.38 -0.63 -27.71
C ASP A 164 12.73 0.86 -27.45
N ASN A 165 11.79 1.78 -27.65
CA ASN A 165 11.95 3.20 -27.31
C ASN A 165 11.71 3.44 -25.81
N GLN A 166 12.54 2.81 -24.98
CA GLN A 166 12.54 2.98 -23.52
C GLN A 166 13.96 3.14 -22.99
N VAL A 167 14.15 4.06 -22.05
CA VAL A 167 15.41 4.24 -21.33
C VAL A 167 15.73 2.95 -20.56
N GLU A 168 16.98 2.51 -20.64
CA GLU A 168 17.46 1.31 -19.93
C GLU A 168 17.84 1.67 -18.48
N ASP A 169 17.91 0.66 -17.61
CA ASP A 169 18.37 0.79 -16.23
C ASP A 169 17.57 1.80 -15.37
N THR A 170 16.26 1.91 -15.60
CA THR A 170 15.35 2.68 -14.74
C THR A 170 14.04 1.92 -14.51
N ASP A 171 13.45 2.09 -13.32
CA ASP A 171 12.14 1.55 -12.98
C ASP A 171 10.98 2.34 -13.63
N LEU A 172 11.30 3.47 -14.28
CA LEU A 172 10.34 4.38 -14.90
C LEU A 172 10.17 4.08 -16.39
N ARG A 173 8.95 4.21 -16.90
CA ARG A 173 8.65 4.03 -18.34
C ARG A 173 8.89 5.32 -19.11
N ILE A 174 10.15 5.59 -19.43
CA ILE A 174 10.57 6.83 -20.10
C ILE A 174 11.04 6.53 -21.53
N GLN A 175 10.60 7.34 -22.49
CA GLN A 175 11.00 7.22 -23.89
C GLN A 175 12.40 7.82 -24.11
N LYS A 176 13.24 7.13 -24.92
CA LYS A 176 14.58 7.61 -25.30
C LYS A 176 14.47 8.78 -26.29
N ASP A 177 13.63 8.59 -27.30
CA ASP A 177 13.38 9.55 -28.36
C ASP A 177 11.95 10.08 -28.26
N PHE A 178 11.80 11.40 -28.29
CA PHE A 178 10.50 12.07 -28.28
C PHE A 178 10.53 13.28 -29.20
N VAL A 179 9.55 13.36 -30.11
CA VAL A 179 9.38 14.47 -31.04
C VAL A 179 7.99 15.05 -30.86
N ALA A 180 7.93 16.25 -30.29
CA ALA A 180 6.68 16.96 -30.06
C ALA A 180 5.98 17.28 -31.39
N GLU A 181 4.71 16.90 -31.50
CA GLU A 181 3.82 17.30 -32.60
C GLU A 181 3.06 18.58 -32.25
N GLN A 182 2.70 18.73 -30.97
CA GLN A 182 2.04 19.91 -30.43
C GLN A 182 2.67 20.28 -29.09
N GLU A 183 2.64 21.57 -28.76
CA GLU A 183 3.24 22.13 -27.55
C GLU A 183 2.38 23.27 -27.01
N TRP A 184 2.23 23.33 -25.70
CA TRP A 184 1.58 24.42 -24.97
C TRP A 184 2.35 24.76 -23.70
N LEU A 185 2.32 26.03 -23.30
CA LEU A 185 2.74 26.47 -21.97
C LEU A 185 1.49 26.74 -21.15
N LEU A 186 1.20 25.88 -20.17
CA LEU A 186 0.04 26.04 -19.30
C LEU A 186 0.38 26.98 -18.15
N GLY A 187 -0.50 27.94 -17.86
CA GLY A 187 -0.48 28.74 -16.64
C GLY A 187 -1.63 28.38 -15.70
N PRO A 188 -1.71 28.98 -14.49
CA PRO A 188 -2.73 28.65 -13.51
C PRO A 188 -4.15 28.76 -14.08
N GLY A 189 -4.94 27.71 -13.90
CA GLY A 189 -6.32 27.59 -14.41
C GLY A 189 -6.44 26.96 -15.80
N ASP A 190 -5.35 26.81 -16.55
CA ASP A 190 -5.34 26.08 -17.82
C ASP A 190 -5.32 24.58 -17.58
N MET A 191 -5.90 23.82 -18.51
CA MET A 191 -6.01 22.37 -18.39
C MET A 191 -5.72 21.69 -19.72
N ILE A 192 -5.12 20.51 -19.68
CA ILE A 192 -4.97 19.62 -20.83
C ILE A 192 -5.63 18.28 -20.54
N TYR A 193 -6.40 17.77 -21.50
CA TYR A 193 -6.90 16.40 -21.53
C TYR A 193 -6.03 15.55 -22.44
N ILE A 194 -5.63 14.38 -21.95
CA ILE A 194 -4.79 13.41 -22.68
C ILE A 194 -5.48 12.04 -22.64
N PRO A 195 -5.84 11.44 -23.79
CA PRO A 195 -6.40 10.09 -23.85
C PRO A 195 -5.31 9.01 -23.71
N PRO A 196 -5.71 7.74 -23.45
CA PRO A 196 -4.79 6.61 -23.38
C PRO A 196 -3.91 6.47 -24.62
N GLY A 197 -2.64 6.11 -24.42
CA GLY A 197 -1.68 5.80 -25.47
C GLY A 197 -1.04 7.02 -26.15
N VAL A 198 -1.45 8.24 -25.82
CA VAL A 198 -0.79 9.46 -26.31
C VAL A 198 0.44 9.77 -25.48
N SER A 199 1.58 9.88 -26.16
CA SER A 199 2.83 10.24 -25.52
C SER A 199 2.83 11.71 -25.15
N HIS A 200 3.32 12.02 -23.96
CA HIS A 200 3.32 13.36 -23.44
C HIS A 200 4.56 13.63 -22.57
N TYR A 201 4.99 14.90 -22.57
CA TYR A 201 6.17 15.35 -21.87
C TYR A 201 5.92 16.73 -21.24
N GLY A 202 5.80 16.74 -19.92
CA GLY A 202 5.56 17.94 -19.12
C GLY A 202 6.81 18.40 -18.41
N VAL A 203 7.31 19.59 -18.72
CA VAL A 203 8.52 20.18 -18.12
C VAL A 203 8.17 21.49 -17.43
N ALA A 204 8.45 21.57 -16.12
CA ALA A 204 8.27 22.79 -15.34
C ALA A 204 9.22 23.90 -15.85
N THR A 205 8.70 25.11 -16.05
CA THR A 205 9.52 26.28 -16.43
C THR A 205 9.83 27.20 -15.24
N ASP A 206 9.10 27.01 -14.14
CA ASP A 206 9.29 27.62 -12.82
C ASP A 206 8.71 26.66 -11.76
N ASP A 207 8.75 27.04 -10.48
CA ASP A 207 8.16 26.27 -9.39
C ASP A 207 6.64 26.15 -9.57
N CYS A 208 6.17 24.93 -9.80
CA CYS A 208 4.80 24.70 -10.24
C CYS A 208 4.11 23.53 -9.55
N LEU A 209 2.77 23.58 -9.53
CA LEU A 209 1.89 22.49 -9.12
C LEU A 209 0.97 22.11 -10.28
N SER A 210 0.84 20.81 -10.54
CA SER A 210 -0.07 20.26 -11.54
C SER A 210 -0.95 19.19 -10.90
N PHE A 211 -2.26 19.30 -11.13
CA PHE A 211 -3.30 18.44 -10.56
C PHE A 211 -3.81 17.51 -11.66
N SER A 212 -3.52 16.22 -11.52
CA SER A 212 -3.88 15.18 -12.48
C SER A 212 -5.10 14.43 -11.98
N ILE A 213 -6.23 14.61 -12.66
CA ILE A 213 -7.47 13.87 -12.42
C ILE A 213 -7.42 12.62 -13.29
N GLY A 214 -7.07 11.50 -12.65
CA GLY A 214 -6.86 10.21 -13.29
C GLY A 214 -8.17 9.42 -13.46
N PHE A 215 -8.23 8.62 -14.51
CA PHE A 215 -9.31 7.67 -14.73
C PHE A 215 -8.77 6.25 -14.75
N ARG A 216 -9.60 5.29 -14.35
CA ARG A 216 -9.25 3.87 -14.34
C ARG A 216 -9.11 3.33 -15.76
N ALA A 217 -8.04 2.58 -15.95
CA ALA A 217 -7.87 1.58 -16.98
C ALA A 217 -7.60 0.24 -16.30
N SER A 218 -8.52 -0.71 -16.46
CA SER A 218 -8.30 -2.10 -16.07
C SER A 218 -7.96 -2.89 -17.33
N SER A 219 -6.88 -3.68 -17.30
CA SER A 219 -6.52 -4.48 -18.47
C SER A 219 -7.54 -5.61 -18.65
N HIS A 220 -7.66 -6.13 -19.88
CA HIS A 220 -8.45 -7.33 -20.11
C HIS A 220 -7.96 -8.52 -19.29
N ALA A 221 -6.66 -8.60 -19.01
CA ALA A 221 -6.09 -9.66 -18.18
C ALA A 221 -6.59 -9.57 -16.74
N ASP A 222 -6.60 -8.37 -16.15
CA ASP A 222 -7.10 -8.15 -14.78
C ASP A 222 -8.58 -8.49 -14.68
N MET A 223 -9.39 -8.00 -15.62
CA MET A 223 -10.83 -8.28 -15.67
C MET A 223 -11.11 -9.79 -15.78
N LEU A 224 -10.44 -10.50 -16.69
CA LEU A 224 -10.66 -11.93 -16.89
C LEU A 224 -10.20 -12.76 -15.68
N ASN A 225 -9.04 -12.44 -15.11
CA ASN A 225 -8.51 -13.16 -13.96
C ASN A 225 -9.42 -12.99 -12.74
N ASP A 226 -9.86 -11.76 -12.46
CA ASP A 226 -10.74 -11.48 -11.34
C ASP A 226 -12.13 -12.13 -11.52
N PHE A 227 -12.70 -12.04 -12.73
CA PHE A 227 -13.98 -12.69 -13.04
C PHE A 227 -13.90 -14.21 -12.88
N MET A 228 -12.81 -14.84 -13.33
CA MET A 228 -12.60 -16.28 -13.13
C MET A 228 -12.51 -16.63 -11.64
N GLY A 229 -11.80 -15.84 -10.84
CA GLY A 229 -11.74 -16.02 -9.39
C GLY A 229 -13.11 -15.86 -8.71
N PHE A 230 -13.91 -14.91 -9.15
CA PHE A 230 -15.26 -14.67 -8.65
C PHE A 230 -16.22 -15.82 -8.99
N ILE A 231 -16.30 -16.20 -10.27
CA ILE A 231 -17.30 -17.16 -10.73
C ILE A 231 -17.02 -18.57 -10.23
N THR A 232 -15.75 -18.93 -9.99
CA THR A 232 -15.35 -20.28 -9.61
C THR A 232 -15.51 -20.59 -8.12
N ARG A 233 -15.69 -19.57 -7.26
CA ARG A 233 -15.75 -19.71 -5.80
C ARG A 233 -16.78 -20.73 -5.31
N ASP A 234 -17.97 -20.73 -5.93
CA ASP A 234 -19.11 -21.55 -5.52
C ASP A 234 -19.62 -22.47 -6.64
N LEU A 235 -18.76 -22.80 -7.63
CA LEU A 235 -19.17 -23.70 -8.72
C LEU A 235 -19.40 -25.13 -8.19
N PRO A 236 -20.60 -25.70 -8.42
CA PRO A 236 -20.92 -27.04 -7.95
C PRO A 236 -20.15 -28.11 -8.74
N ALA A 237 -19.69 -29.17 -8.06
CA ALA A 237 -18.92 -30.26 -8.66
C ALA A 237 -19.69 -30.99 -9.78
N GLU A 238 -21.02 -30.96 -9.76
CA GLU A 238 -21.89 -31.58 -10.75
C GLU A 238 -21.80 -30.93 -12.14
N LYS A 239 -21.30 -29.70 -12.23
CA LYS A 239 -20.98 -28.98 -13.48
C LYS A 239 -19.67 -29.46 -14.10
N THR A 240 -19.45 -30.78 -14.10
CA THR A 240 -18.33 -31.46 -14.77
C THR A 240 -18.66 -31.70 -16.26
N TRP A 241 -17.63 -31.75 -17.10
CA TRP A 241 -17.73 -32.12 -18.52
C TRP A 241 -18.53 -33.42 -18.74
N LYS A 242 -19.47 -33.40 -19.69
CA LYS A 242 -20.30 -34.56 -20.05
C LYS A 242 -20.49 -34.64 -21.55
N ASP A 243 -20.22 -35.81 -22.12
CA ASP A 243 -20.36 -36.11 -23.55
C ASP A 243 -21.02 -37.48 -23.78
N PRO A 244 -22.25 -37.70 -23.29
CA PRO A 244 -22.95 -38.99 -23.43
C PRO A 244 -23.20 -39.41 -24.89
N ALA A 245 -23.07 -38.46 -25.83
CA ALA A 245 -23.19 -38.68 -27.28
C ALA A 245 -21.81 -38.82 -27.98
N LEU A 246 -20.75 -39.17 -27.25
CA LEU A 246 -19.40 -39.34 -27.80
C LEU A 246 -19.40 -40.41 -28.90
N ASN A 247 -18.91 -40.03 -30.08
CA ASN A 247 -18.76 -40.93 -31.22
C ASN A 247 -17.31 -41.41 -31.35
N MET A 248 -17.12 -42.57 -31.98
CA MET A 248 -15.78 -43.09 -32.28
C MET A 248 -15.02 -42.13 -33.22
N GLN A 249 -13.82 -41.71 -32.81
CA GLN A 249 -12.93 -40.87 -33.60
C GLN A 249 -11.91 -41.72 -34.36
N ALA A 250 -11.43 -41.21 -35.50
CA ALA A 250 -10.39 -41.89 -36.30
C ALA A 250 -9.01 -41.84 -35.62
N CYS A 251 -8.71 -40.74 -34.90
CA CYS A 251 -7.49 -40.58 -34.12
C CYS A 251 -7.84 -40.30 -32.66
N ALA A 252 -7.38 -41.16 -31.75
CA ALA A 252 -7.70 -41.03 -30.31
C ALA A 252 -7.07 -39.80 -29.62
N ASN A 253 -6.03 -39.21 -30.22
CA ASN A 253 -5.33 -38.04 -29.67
C ASN A 253 -5.85 -36.71 -30.23
N GLU A 254 -6.85 -36.75 -31.11
CA GLU A 254 -7.46 -35.54 -31.68
C GLU A 254 -8.44 -34.92 -30.69
N ILE A 255 -8.27 -33.62 -30.43
CA ILE A 255 -9.31 -32.80 -29.80
C ILE A 255 -10.22 -32.31 -30.92
N SER A 256 -11.42 -32.87 -31.02
CA SER A 256 -12.34 -32.54 -32.09
C SER A 256 -12.82 -31.10 -32.02
N SER A 257 -13.24 -30.57 -33.18
CA SER A 257 -13.91 -29.28 -33.27
C SER A 257 -15.20 -29.23 -32.44
N ASP A 258 -15.93 -30.35 -32.34
CA ASP A 258 -17.10 -30.48 -31.47
C ASP A 258 -16.75 -30.31 -29.98
N ALA A 259 -15.60 -30.82 -29.53
CA ALA A 259 -15.12 -30.62 -28.15
C ALA A 259 -14.77 -29.14 -27.90
N ILE A 260 -14.09 -28.47 -28.84
CA ILE A 260 -13.80 -27.03 -28.73
C ILE A 260 -15.09 -26.21 -28.72
N GLU A 261 -16.08 -26.56 -29.54
CA GLU A 261 -17.38 -25.89 -29.55
C GLU A 261 -18.17 -26.12 -28.26
N HIS A 262 -18.08 -27.31 -27.66
CA HIS A 262 -18.66 -27.58 -26.35
C HIS A 262 -17.99 -26.73 -25.25
N LEU A 263 -16.66 -26.64 -25.23
CA LEU A 263 -15.92 -25.73 -24.34
C LEU A 263 -16.37 -24.27 -24.53
N ARG A 264 -16.47 -23.81 -25.78
CA ARG A 264 -16.92 -22.44 -26.10
C ARG A 264 -18.32 -22.16 -25.54
N LYS A 265 -19.24 -23.12 -25.65
CA LYS A 265 -20.60 -22.99 -25.09
C LYS A 265 -20.59 -22.91 -23.56
N ILE A 266 -19.76 -23.71 -22.89
CA ILE A 266 -19.59 -23.64 -21.43
C ILE A 266 -19.11 -22.24 -21.03
N LEU A 267 -18.04 -21.73 -21.67
CA LEU A 267 -17.52 -20.39 -21.37
C LEU A 267 -18.54 -19.28 -21.70
N ALA A 268 -19.29 -19.42 -22.79
CA ALA A 268 -20.30 -18.45 -23.21
C ALA A 268 -21.48 -18.35 -22.22
N GLU A 269 -21.84 -19.42 -21.50
CA GLU A 269 -22.87 -19.40 -20.44
C GLU A 269 -22.51 -18.38 -19.35
N TYR A 270 -21.25 -18.38 -18.91
CA TYR A 270 -20.78 -17.48 -17.85
C TYR A 270 -20.52 -16.06 -18.35
N LEU A 271 -20.24 -15.88 -19.64
CA LEU A 271 -20.03 -14.58 -20.27
C LEU A 271 -21.33 -13.93 -20.77
N ASP A 272 -22.49 -14.56 -20.58
CA ASP A 272 -23.79 -13.99 -20.94
C ASP A 272 -24.06 -12.73 -20.08
N PRO A 273 -24.34 -11.56 -20.67
CA PRO A 273 -24.72 -10.35 -19.93
C PRO A 273 -25.95 -10.53 -19.03
N ALA A 274 -26.83 -11.48 -19.36
CA ALA A 274 -27.99 -11.84 -18.55
C ALA A 274 -27.64 -12.75 -17.37
N HIS A 275 -26.42 -13.29 -17.31
CA HIS A 275 -25.97 -14.10 -16.19
C HIS A 275 -25.94 -13.26 -14.90
N PRO A 276 -26.61 -13.68 -13.81
CA PRO A 276 -26.71 -12.89 -12.57
C PRO A 276 -25.35 -12.44 -12.03
N ALA A 277 -24.36 -13.32 -12.07
CA ALA A 277 -23.01 -13.06 -11.58
C ALA A 277 -22.25 -11.98 -12.37
N MET A 278 -22.58 -11.71 -13.64
CA MET A 278 -21.82 -10.79 -14.49
C MET A 278 -21.89 -9.36 -13.98
N ALA A 279 -23.11 -8.85 -13.79
CA ALA A 279 -23.36 -7.51 -13.28
C ALA A 279 -22.89 -7.36 -11.83
N GLN A 280 -23.13 -8.38 -11.00
CA GLN A 280 -22.70 -8.39 -9.59
C GLN A 280 -21.17 -8.33 -9.49
N TRP A 281 -20.46 -9.18 -10.23
CA TRP A 281 -19.00 -9.18 -10.28
C TRP A 281 -18.47 -7.81 -10.73
N PHE A 282 -18.95 -7.31 -11.86
CA PHE A 282 -18.42 -6.06 -12.41
C PHE A 282 -18.62 -4.89 -11.45
N GLY A 283 -19.80 -4.82 -10.80
CA GLY A 283 -20.08 -3.82 -9.78
C GLY A 283 -19.12 -3.87 -8.58
N ARG A 284 -18.88 -5.06 -8.04
CA ARG A 284 -17.88 -5.27 -6.96
C ARG A 284 -16.47 -4.91 -7.42
N PHE A 285 -16.06 -5.38 -8.60
CA PHE A 285 -14.73 -5.13 -9.17
C PHE A 285 -14.44 -3.64 -9.34
N VAL A 286 -15.40 -2.84 -9.82
CA VAL A 286 -15.19 -1.40 -10.03
C VAL A 286 -15.38 -0.54 -8.79
N SER A 287 -16.09 -1.05 -7.78
CA SER A 287 -16.24 -0.39 -6.47
C SER A 287 -15.14 -0.77 -5.49
N ASP A 288 -14.32 -1.79 -5.76
CA ASP A 288 -13.20 -2.16 -4.89
C ASP A 288 -12.16 -1.00 -4.77
N PRO A 289 -11.88 -0.52 -3.55
CA PRO A 289 -10.87 0.51 -3.32
C PRO A 289 -9.47 -0.11 -3.46
N ARG A 290 -8.64 0.47 -4.33
CA ARG A 290 -7.24 0.05 -4.50
C ARG A 290 -6.36 0.37 -3.28
N ALA A 291 -6.78 1.35 -2.47
CA ALA A 291 -6.05 1.85 -1.32
C ALA A 291 -6.70 1.35 -0.02
N ASP A 292 -5.88 0.77 0.86
CA ASP A 292 -6.26 0.28 2.19
C ASP A 292 -6.24 1.44 3.18
N LEU A 293 -7.15 2.39 2.98
CA LEU A 293 -7.37 3.45 3.95
C LEU A 293 -8.25 2.86 5.05
N SER A 294 -7.78 2.87 6.30
CA SER A 294 -8.61 2.49 7.43
C SER A 294 -9.62 3.60 7.69
N LEU A 295 -10.91 3.30 7.46
CA LEU A 295 -11.98 4.29 7.45
C LEU A 295 -12.91 4.19 8.67
N GLU A 296 -12.54 3.59 9.79
CA GLU A 296 -13.49 3.45 10.91
C GLU A 296 -13.91 4.80 11.50
N ALA A 297 -15.22 4.99 11.68
CA ALA A 297 -15.75 6.16 12.38
C ALA A 297 -15.46 6.11 13.88
N ASP A 298 -15.19 7.26 14.48
CA ASP A 298 -14.95 7.36 15.93
C ASP A 298 -16.23 7.22 16.77
N GLU A 299 -17.40 7.36 16.14
CA GLU A 299 -18.71 7.29 16.78
C GLU A 299 -19.57 6.20 16.12
N THR A 300 -20.42 5.54 16.90
CA THR A 300 -21.46 4.63 16.40
C THR A 300 -22.81 5.03 16.97
N PHE A 301 -23.88 4.72 16.24
CA PHE A 301 -25.25 5.09 16.59
C PHE A 301 -26.13 3.84 16.61
N SER A 302 -27.11 3.80 17.53
CA SER A 302 -28.01 2.66 17.66
C SER A 302 -29.25 2.78 16.78
N SER A 303 -29.52 3.98 16.23
CA SER A 303 -30.64 4.22 15.32
C SER A 303 -30.35 5.35 14.33
N ILE A 304 -31.05 5.33 13.19
CA ILE A 304 -30.96 6.40 12.19
C ILE A 304 -31.48 7.74 12.72
N ASP A 305 -32.47 7.74 13.61
CA ASP A 305 -32.99 8.98 14.20
C ASP A 305 -31.92 9.69 15.06
N GLU A 306 -31.13 8.94 15.82
CA GLU A 306 -29.99 9.48 16.58
C GLU A 306 -28.92 10.04 15.65
N LEU A 307 -28.57 9.29 14.60
CA LEU A 307 -27.60 9.74 13.59
C LEU A 307 -28.08 11.03 12.91
N CYS A 308 -29.35 11.09 12.47
CA CYS A 308 -29.95 12.25 11.83
C CYS A 308 -30.01 13.47 12.76
N ALA A 309 -30.36 13.27 14.03
CA ALA A 309 -30.44 14.34 15.02
C ALA A 309 -29.07 14.98 15.26
N ARG A 310 -27.99 14.19 15.15
CA ARG A 310 -26.62 14.67 15.31
C ARG A 310 -26.03 15.24 14.01
N TYR A 311 -26.20 14.51 12.92
CA TYR A 311 -25.65 14.78 11.60
C TYR A 311 -26.77 14.71 10.55
N PRO A 312 -27.52 15.80 10.31
CA PRO A 312 -28.58 15.80 9.30
C PRO A 312 -28.04 15.62 7.87
N ARG A 313 -26.73 15.83 7.68
CA ARG A 313 -26.01 15.61 6.43
C ARG A 313 -24.69 14.88 6.69
N LEU A 314 -24.39 13.95 5.79
CA LEU A 314 -23.12 13.23 5.73
C LEU A 314 -22.45 13.46 4.36
N GLN A 315 -21.22 13.02 4.23
CA GLN A 315 -20.48 13.01 2.97
C GLN A 315 -20.03 11.59 2.68
N ARG A 316 -20.09 11.17 1.41
CA ARG A 316 -19.38 9.99 0.94
C ARG A 316 -17.89 10.23 1.07
N ASN A 317 -17.22 9.32 1.76
CA ASN A 317 -15.78 9.35 1.90
C ASN A 317 -15.13 9.31 0.51
N SER A 318 -14.11 10.13 0.26
CA SER A 318 -13.37 10.12 -1.01
C SER A 318 -12.58 8.83 -1.21
N ALA A 319 -12.23 8.13 -0.13
CA ALA A 319 -11.61 6.83 -0.18
C ALA A 319 -12.57 5.68 -0.57
N SER A 320 -13.88 5.87 -0.36
CA SER A 320 -14.89 4.85 -0.67
C SER A 320 -15.50 5.06 -2.06
N ARG A 321 -15.84 3.96 -2.73
CA ARG A 321 -16.40 3.99 -4.08
C ARG A 321 -17.81 3.41 -4.08
N PHE A 322 -18.70 4.15 -4.71
CA PHE A 322 -20.12 3.81 -4.80
C PHE A 322 -20.47 3.63 -6.27
N ALA A 323 -21.15 2.54 -6.58
CA ALA A 323 -21.75 2.29 -7.89
C ALA A 323 -23.09 1.58 -7.70
N PHE A 324 -23.98 1.62 -8.68
CA PHE A 324 -25.19 0.81 -8.63
C PHE A 324 -25.61 0.37 -10.02
N ILE A 325 -26.34 -0.74 -10.10
CA ILE A 325 -26.93 -1.25 -11.33
C ILE A 325 -28.36 -1.69 -11.10
N GLU A 326 -29.18 -1.61 -12.14
CA GLU A 326 -30.51 -2.20 -12.19
C GLU A 326 -30.43 -3.51 -12.96
N GLN A 327 -30.77 -4.64 -12.33
CA GLN A 327 -30.76 -5.95 -12.95
C GLN A 327 -32.05 -6.71 -12.60
N ALA A 328 -32.77 -7.19 -13.62
CA ALA A 328 -33.99 -7.99 -13.45
C ALA A 328 -35.07 -7.36 -12.52
N GLY A 329 -35.17 -6.02 -12.48
CA GLY A 329 -36.11 -5.29 -11.63
C GLY A 329 -35.68 -5.16 -10.17
N GLN A 330 -34.41 -5.43 -9.87
CA GLN A 330 -33.78 -5.23 -8.57
C GLN A 330 -32.57 -4.30 -8.73
N THR A 331 -32.41 -3.36 -7.79
CA THR A 331 -31.24 -2.49 -7.74
C THR A 331 -30.18 -3.11 -6.82
N LEU A 332 -28.96 -3.24 -7.33
CA LEU A 332 -27.77 -3.60 -6.54
C LEU A 332 -26.92 -2.35 -6.37
N LEU A 333 -26.67 -1.98 -5.12
CA LEU A 333 -25.72 -0.94 -4.72
C LEU A 333 -24.40 -1.62 -4.37
N PHE A 334 -23.30 -1.12 -4.91
CA PHE A 334 -21.95 -1.59 -4.63
C PHE A 334 -21.19 -0.52 -3.84
N VAL A 335 -20.62 -0.91 -2.70
CA VAL A 335 -19.76 -0.06 -1.89
C VAL A 335 -18.55 -0.86 -1.47
N ASP A 336 -17.38 -0.37 -1.84
CA ASP A 336 -16.08 -0.94 -1.48
C ASP A 336 -15.94 -2.46 -1.70
N GLY A 337 -16.33 -2.94 -2.89
CA GLY A 337 -16.23 -4.37 -3.25
C GLY A 337 -17.39 -5.25 -2.76
N GLU A 338 -18.31 -4.72 -1.95
CA GLU A 338 -19.51 -5.42 -1.50
C GLU A 338 -20.76 -4.98 -2.26
N ASP A 339 -21.79 -5.84 -2.29
CA ASP A 339 -23.08 -5.55 -2.93
C ASP A 339 -24.28 -5.69 -1.98
N TYR A 340 -25.24 -4.79 -2.16
CA TYR A 340 -26.43 -4.65 -1.32
C TYR A 340 -27.68 -4.52 -2.19
N LYS A 341 -28.72 -5.26 -1.82
CA LYS A 341 -30.04 -5.15 -2.45
C LYS A 341 -30.80 -4.00 -1.81
N VAL A 342 -31.09 -2.97 -2.59
CA VAL A 342 -31.73 -1.73 -2.11
C VAL A 342 -32.82 -1.26 -3.06
N SER A 343 -33.60 -0.27 -2.65
CA SER A 343 -34.48 0.43 -3.58
C SER A 343 -33.67 1.32 -4.53
N ARG A 344 -34.19 1.50 -5.75
CA ARG A 344 -33.59 2.41 -6.73
C ARG A 344 -33.48 3.85 -6.21
N SER A 345 -34.51 4.31 -5.50
CA SER A 345 -34.55 5.66 -4.91
C SER A 345 -33.43 5.86 -3.91
N PHE A 346 -33.15 4.86 -3.07
CA PHE A 346 -32.05 4.88 -2.11
C PHE A 346 -30.70 4.99 -2.81
N ALA A 347 -30.42 4.10 -3.78
CA ALA A 347 -29.16 4.10 -4.51
C ALA A 347 -28.94 5.41 -5.28
N GLU A 348 -29.96 5.92 -5.97
CA GLU A 348 -29.89 7.19 -6.71
C GLU A 348 -29.63 8.37 -5.78
N GLN A 349 -30.32 8.47 -4.63
CA GLN A 349 -30.12 9.58 -3.69
C GLN A 349 -28.75 9.52 -3.01
N LEU A 350 -28.29 8.33 -2.62
CA LEU A 350 -26.99 8.12 -2.00
C LEU A 350 -25.84 8.46 -2.97
N CYS A 351 -25.97 8.09 -4.25
CA CYS A 351 -24.93 8.29 -5.26
C CYS A 351 -25.03 9.64 -5.99
N ALA A 352 -26.16 10.36 -5.91
CA ALA A 352 -26.39 11.57 -6.69
C ALA A 352 -25.34 12.66 -6.43
N GLN A 353 -24.97 12.88 -5.18
CA GLN A 353 -23.99 13.88 -4.76
C GLN A 353 -23.03 13.29 -3.73
N ARG A 354 -21.91 13.96 -3.48
CA ARG A 354 -20.99 13.56 -2.41
C ARG A 354 -21.58 13.84 -1.05
N GLU A 355 -22.18 15.02 -0.87
CA GLU A 355 -22.99 15.33 0.31
C GLU A 355 -24.36 14.66 0.19
N VAL A 356 -24.74 13.93 1.24
CA VAL A 356 -25.98 13.18 1.34
C VAL A 356 -26.83 13.83 2.44
N ASP A 357 -28.04 14.25 2.09
CA ASP A 357 -29.02 14.75 3.04
C ASP A 357 -29.72 13.57 3.72
N ILE A 358 -29.14 13.11 4.83
CA ILE A 358 -29.59 11.91 5.55
C ILE A 358 -30.94 12.16 6.19
N GLN A 359 -31.24 13.39 6.63
CA GLN A 359 -32.55 13.74 7.18
C GLN A 359 -33.68 13.59 6.14
N LYS A 360 -33.42 13.92 4.88
CA LYS A 360 -34.37 13.69 3.79
C LYS A 360 -34.44 12.21 3.43
N LEU A 361 -33.28 11.56 3.33
CA LEU A 361 -33.18 10.16 2.95
C LEU A 361 -33.89 9.24 3.95
N SER A 362 -33.74 9.49 5.26
CA SER A 362 -34.32 8.70 6.36
C SER A 362 -35.84 8.62 6.36
N GLN A 363 -36.53 9.58 5.73
CA GLN A 363 -38.00 9.59 5.64
C GLN A 363 -38.57 8.50 4.73
N GLN A 364 -37.73 7.87 3.91
CA GLN A 364 -38.14 6.96 2.84
C GLN A 364 -37.47 5.58 2.93
N LEU A 365 -36.69 5.32 3.99
CA LEU A 365 -35.92 4.09 4.14
C LEU A 365 -36.78 2.91 4.58
N SER A 366 -36.46 1.72 4.07
CA SER A 366 -36.80 0.48 4.78
C SER A 366 -35.92 0.30 6.03
N THR A 367 -36.28 -0.64 6.91
CA THR A 367 -35.47 -0.97 8.08
C THR A 367 -34.07 -1.45 7.66
N GLU A 368 -33.98 -2.26 6.61
CA GLU A 368 -32.70 -2.78 6.09
C GLU A 368 -31.82 -1.66 5.52
N GLU A 369 -32.41 -0.69 4.81
CA GLU A 369 -31.66 0.46 4.28
C GLU A 369 -31.20 1.42 5.41
N ALA A 370 -31.98 1.54 6.47
CA ALA A 370 -31.61 2.29 7.67
C ALA A 370 -30.41 1.64 8.40
N ASP A 371 -30.46 0.32 8.60
CA ASP A 371 -29.36 -0.43 9.19
C ASP A 371 -28.10 -0.36 8.32
N LEU A 372 -28.26 -0.42 6.99
CA LEU A 372 -27.17 -0.28 6.04
C LEU A 372 -26.51 1.11 6.15
N LEU A 373 -27.27 2.20 6.24
CA LEU A 373 -26.68 3.54 6.43
C LEU A 373 -25.90 3.65 7.75
N LEU A 374 -26.40 3.06 8.84
CA LEU A 374 -25.67 3.00 10.12
C LEU A 374 -24.35 2.23 9.96
N GLN A 375 -24.39 1.10 9.26
CA GLN A 375 -23.21 0.30 8.97
C GLN A 375 -22.19 1.09 8.12
N MET A 376 -22.64 1.74 7.05
CA MET A 376 -21.78 2.55 6.18
C MET A 376 -21.13 3.71 6.93
N PHE A 377 -21.84 4.33 7.87
CA PHE A 377 -21.27 5.34 8.75
C PHE A 377 -20.25 4.74 9.71
N ALA A 378 -20.56 3.61 10.37
CA ALA A 378 -19.64 2.95 11.30
C ALA A 378 -18.33 2.49 10.63
N GLN A 379 -18.43 2.01 9.38
CA GLN A 379 -17.29 1.64 8.53
C GLN A 379 -16.61 2.86 7.87
N GLY A 380 -17.12 4.07 8.14
CA GLY A 380 -16.72 5.38 7.60
C GLY A 380 -16.62 5.49 6.08
N GLN A 381 -17.47 4.73 5.39
CA GLN A 381 -17.83 4.95 4.00
C GLN A 381 -18.66 6.24 3.86
N LEU A 382 -19.41 6.57 4.91
CA LEU A 382 -20.06 7.86 5.12
C LEU A 382 -19.43 8.56 6.32
N ILE A 383 -19.03 9.82 6.13
CA ILE A 383 -18.37 10.65 7.15
C ILE A 383 -19.16 11.92 7.43
N ASN A 384 -19.06 12.47 8.63
CA ASN A 384 -19.62 13.79 8.91
C ASN A 384 -18.68 14.90 8.39
N GLN A 385 -19.21 16.11 8.15
CA GLN A 385 -18.43 17.25 7.62
C GLN A 385 -17.26 17.72 8.53
N GLY A 386 -17.04 17.08 9.69
CA GLY A 386 -15.98 17.40 10.65
C GLY A 386 -14.98 16.26 10.90
N VAL A 387 -15.18 15.05 10.36
CA VAL A 387 -14.29 13.91 10.59
C VAL A 387 -13.05 14.06 9.73
N ARG A 388 -11.95 14.15 10.46
CA ARG A 388 -10.57 14.10 10.02
C ARG A 388 -10.18 12.62 9.99
N ILE A 389 -9.75 12.12 8.84
CA ILE A 389 -9.25 10.75 8.69
C ILE A 389 -8.13 10.54 9.73
N LYS A 390 -8.17 9.44 10.49
CA LYS A 390 -7.09 9.07 11.41
C LYS A 390 -5.76 9.08 10.65
N GLY A 391 -4.82 9.92 11.08
CA GLY A 391 -3.59 10.28 10.35
C GLY A 391 -3.48 11.78 10.06
N SER A 392 -4.60 12.48 9.84
CA SER A 392 -4.61 13.93 9.58
C SER A 392 -4.44 14.83 10.82
N GLU A 393 -4.33 14.26 12.03
CA GLU A 393 -3.97 15.01 13.26
C GLU A 393 -2.55 15.59 13.19
N LEU A 394 -1.68 15.02 12.35
CA LEU A 394 -0.33 15.53 12.12
C LEU A 394 -0.30 16.83 11.31
N LEU A 395 -1.30 17.06 10.45
CA LEU A 395 -1.32 18.16 9.49
C LEU A 395 -1.65 19.54 10.07
N LYS A 396 -2.27 19.65 11.25
CA LYS A 396 -2.51 20.97 11.90
C LYS A 396 -1.62 21.27 13.09
N THR A 397 -1.07 20.23 13.71
CA THR A 397 -0.31 20.39 14.95
C THR A 397 1.19 20.57 14.70
N LYS A 398 1.68 20.28 13.49
CA LYS A 398 3.08 20.48 13.09
C LYS A 398 3.36 21.75 12.28
N ILE A 399 2.36 22.48 11.77
CA ILE A 399 2.54 23.73 10.98
C ILE A 399 2.58 24.98 11.86
N THR A 400 3.12 24.88 13.07
CA THR A 400 3.60 26.07 13.81
C THR A 400 5.07 25.88 14.12
N GLN A 401 5.86 26.71 13.45
CA GLN A 401 7.30 26.89 13.60
C GLN A 401 7.82 26.50 15.00
N LYS A 402 8.50 25.36 15.07
CA LYS A 402 9.60 25.14 16.00
C LYS A 402 10.74 24.49 15.23
N PRO A 403 12.00 24.92 15.45
CA PRO A 403 13.13 24.24 14.87
C PRO A 403 13.23 22.87 15.56
N ILE A 404 12.85 21.80 14.85
CA ILE A 404 12.98 20.44 15.36
C ILE A 404 14.42 20.00 15.10
N LYS A 405 15.18 19.85 16.19
CA LYS A 405 16.37 19.01 16.18
C LYS A 405 15.93 17.59 15.91
N SER A 406 16.38 17.06 14.78
CA SER A 406 16.28 15.67 14.37
C SER A 406 16.80 14.71 15.43
N SER A 407 16.02 13.67 15.73
CA SER A 407 16.57 12.37 16.12
C SER A 407 15.44 11.36 16.35
N ASP A 408 15.31 10.41 15.41
CA ASP A 408 14.44 9.24 15.51
C ASP A 408 14.82 8.42 16.76
N PRO A 409 13.87 8.02 17.63
CA PRO A 409 14.15 7.19 18.80
C PRO A 409 14.87 5.87 18.46
N LEU A 410 14.65 5.30 17.27
CA LEU A 410 15.34 4.09 16.81
C LEU A 410 16.82 4.36 16.49
N ILE A 411 17.17 5.56 16.02
CA ILE A 411 18.57 5.95 15.79
C ILE A 411 19.30 6.06 17.13
N PHE A 412 18.69 6.68 18.14
CA PHE A 412 19.27 6.69 19.49
C PHE A 412 19.45 5.29 20.03
N PHE A 413 18.47 4.42 19.81
CA PHE A 413 18.52 3.05 20.29
C PHE A 413 19.60 2.22 19.58
N ALA A 414 19.78 2.41 18.27
CA ALA A 414 20.88 1.81 17.50
C ALA A 414 22.25 2.34 17.95
N VAL A 415 22.39 3.65 18.18
CA VAL A 415 23.61 4.25 18.73
C VAL A 415 23.90 3.70 20.13
N PHE A 416 22.86 3.56 20.97
CA PHE A 416 22.98 2.98 22.29
C PHE A 416 23.46 1.52 22.21
N PHE A 417 22.91 0.72 21.29
CA PHE A 417 23.40 -0.63 21.05
C PHE A 417 24.86 -0.66 20.58
N VAL A 418 25.28 0.23 19.67
CA VAL A 418 26.69 0.32 19.23
C VAL A 418 27.62 0.66 20.39
N LEU A 419 27.25 1.61 21.25
CA LEU A 419 28.03 1.94 22.44
C LEU A 419 28.11 0.77 23.42
N PHE A 420 26.99 0.07 23.62
CA PHE A 420 26.91 -1.13 24.45
C PHE A 420 27.79 -2.27 23.91
N PHE A 421 27.72 -2.51 22.61
CA PHE A 421 28.53 -3.51 21.90
C PHE A 421 30.02 -3.21 22.02
N ILE A 422 30.43 -1.94 21.80
CA ILE A 422 31.82 -1.52 21.97
C ILE A 422 32.28 -1.72 23.42
N ALA A 423 31.45 -1.36 24.40
CA ALA A 423 31.80 -1.51 25.82
C ALA A 423 32.02 -2.97 26.20
N LEU A 424 31.16 -3.89 25.75
CA LEU A 424 31.31 -5.33 26.01
C LEU A 424 32.39 -6.00 25.14
N GLY A 425 32.88 -5.35 24.08
CA GLY A 425 34.07 -5.79 23.35
C GLY A 425 35.40 -5.52 24.07
N ILE A 426 35.38 -4.76 25.17
CA ILE A 426 36.56 -4.47 25.99
C ILE A 426 36.75 -5.60 27.00
N ASP A 427 37.91 -6.26 26.96
CA ASP A 427 38.32 -7.30 27.92
C ASP A 427 37.29 -8.44 28.13
N PRO A 428 36.82 -9.13 27.06
CA PRO A 428 35.93 -10.29 27.22
C PRO A 428 36.67 -11.46 27.87
N SER A 429 35.92 -12.34 28.56
CA SER A 429 36.46 -13.53 29.24
C SER A 429 37.31 -14.42 28.32
N SER A 430 36.91 -14.56 27.06
CA SER A 430 37.67 -15.24 26.02
C SER A 430 37.53 -14.49 24.70
N ARG A 431 38.65 -14.06 24.11
CA ARG A 431 38.65 -13.28 22.87
C ARG A 431 38.20 -14.12 21.67
N ASP A 432 38.59 -15.39 21.63
CA ASP A 432 38.26 -16.29 20.51
C ASP A 432 36.77 -16.63 20.52
N VAL A 433 36.21 -16.94 21.70
CA VAL A 433 34.76 -17.18 21.87
C VAL A 433 33.97 -15.91 21.61
N TRP A 434 34.40 -14.75 22.12
CA TRP A 434 33.77 -13.46 21.82
C TRP A 434 33.63 -13.21 20.32
N ILE A 435 34.70 -13.42 19.54
CA ILE A 435 34.66 -13.23 18.08
C ILE A 435 33.64 -14.15 17.43
N ALA A 436 33.60 -15.43 17.81
CA ALA A 436 32.67 -16.40 17.26
C ALA A 436 31.21 -15.99 17.52
N GLU A 437 30.90 -15.60 18.75
CA GLU A 437 29.53 -15.25 19.20
C GLU A 437 29.04 -13.91 18.65
N VAL A 438 29.91 -12.91 18.47
CA VAL A 438 29.48 -11.60 17.96
C VAL A 438 29.33 -11.55 16.44
N ILE A 439 29.84 -12.52 15.68
CA ILE A 439 29.66 -12.56 14.22
C ILE A 439 28.17 -12.57 13.85
N PRO A 440 27.33 -13.49 14.38
CA PRO A 440 25.88 -13.44 14.17
C PRO A 440 25.25 -12.10 14.55
N VAL A 441 25.66 -11.51 15.68
CA VAL A 441 25.15 -10.21 16.17
C VAL A 441 25.44 -9.09 15.17
N VAL A 442 26.69 -9.00 14.69
CA VAL A 442 27.12 -7.99 13.71
C VAL A 442 26.39 -8.18 12.39
N LEU A 443 26.23 -9.42 11.93
CA LEU A 443 25.51 -9.72 10.68
C LEU A 443 24.04 -9.28 10.77
N ILE A 444 23.34 -9.66 11.84
CA ILE A 444 21.93 -9.31 12.02
C ILE A 444 21.77 -7.80 12.21
N PHE A 445 22.59 -7.16 13.06
CA PHE A 445 22.53 -5.70 13.23
C PHE A 445 22.80 -4.97 11.91
N SER A 446 23.81 -5.39 11.14
CA SER A 446 24.11 -4.80 9.83
C SER A 446 22.96 -5.01 8.84
N MET A 447 22.36 -6.20 8.81
CA MET A 447 21.18 -6.48 7.98
C MET A 447 20.02 -5.57 8.35
N LEU A 448 19.76 -5.35 9.64
CA LEU A 448 18.71 -4.44 10.11
C LEU A 448 19.00 -2.98 9.73
N VAL A 449 20.24 -2.52 9.83
CA VAL A 449 20.64 -1.16 9.42
C VAL A 449 20.52 -0.97 7.91
N ILE A 450 20.99 -1.93 7.11
CA ILE A 450 20.95 -1.87 5.64
C ILE A 450 19.50 -1.94 5.14
N SER A 451 18.70 -2.86 5.69
CA SER A 451 17.30 -3.03 5.29
C SER A 451 16.39 -1.92 5.81
N PHE A 452 16.82 -1.11 6.79
CA PHE A 452 16.01 -0.06 7.42
C PHE A 452 15.37 0.91 6.41
N ARG A 453 16.09 1.27 5.34
CA ARG A 453 15.58 2.19 4.30
C ARG A 453 14.66 1.50 3.29
N ALA A 454 14.78 0.19 3.12
CA ALA A 454 14.00 -0.58 2.15
C ALA A 454 12.71 -1.16 2.75
N PHE A 455 12.76 -1.57 4.02
CA PHE A 455 11.62 -2.07 4.77
C PHE A 455 11.80 -1.72 6.25
N ARG A 456 11.04 -0.72 6.70
CA ARG A 456 11.03 -0.30 8.10
C ARG A 456 10.02 -1.11 8.89
N PHE A 457 10.52 -1.95 9.79
CA PHE A 457 9.66 -2.66 10.76
C PHE A 457 9.02 -1.70 11.77
N SER A 458 7.94 -2.14 12.38
CA SER A 458 7.32 -1.42 13.49
C SER A 458 8.27 -1.27 14.68
N THR A 459 8.02 -0.27 15.53
CA THR A 459 8.84 -0.03 16.73
C THR A 459 8.84 -1.24 17.66
N ILE A 460 7.70 -1.93 17.82
CA ILE A 460 7.61 -3.14 18.63
C ILE A 460 8.48 -4.26 18.08
N THR A 461 8.55 -4.42 16.76
CA THR A 461 9.40 -5.42 16.10
C THR A 461 10.87 -5.14 16.31
N TYR A 462 11.31 -3.88 16.16
CA TYR A 462 12.70 -3.51 16.49
C TYR A 462 13.04 -3.70 17.96
N MET A 463 12.12 -3.37 18.88
CA MET A 463 12.31 -3.63 20.31
C MET A 463 12.45 -5.13 20.59
N LEU A 464 11.59 -5.96 20.01
CA LEU A 464 11.62 -7.42 20.15
C LEU A 464 12.94 -8.01 19.61
N MET A 465 13.34 -7.68 18.38
CA MET A 465 14.60 -8.14 17.79
C MET A 465 15.84 -7.71 18.59
N SER A 466 15.77 -6.54 19.22
CA SER A 466 16.88 -6.02 20.02
C SER A 466 17.14 -6.79 21.31
N VAL A 467 16.13 -7.47 21.87
CA VAL A 467 16.31 -8.27 23.09
C VAL A 467 17.44 -9.26 22.88
N TRP A 468 17.41 -9.99 21.77
CA TRP A 468 18.46 -10.94 21.42
C TRP A 468 19.82 -10.23 21.21
N LEU A 469 19.86 -9.11 20.49
CA LEU A 469 21.11 -8.38 20.24
C LEU A 469 21.83 -7.99 21.54
N PHE A 470 21.11 -7.40 22.48
CA PHE A 470 21.69 -7.03 23.78
C PHE A 470 22.04 -8.26 24.62
N TRP A 471 21.13 -9.23 24.69
CA TRP A 471 21.30 -10.42 25.52
C TRP A 471 22.49 -11.27 25.08
N HIS A 472 22.57 -11.55 23.78
CA HIS A 472 23.63 -12.35 23.18
C HIS A 472 24.99 -11.65 23.30
N THR A 473 25.04 -10.32 23.18
CA THR A 473 26.27 -9.54 23.43
C THR A 473 26.75 -9.65 24.88
N VAL A 474 25.85 -9.74 25.88
CA VAL A 474 26.25 -10.02 27.28
C VAL A 474 26.81 -11.43 27.42
N GLY A 475 26.12 -12.41 26.83
CA GLY A 475 26.55 -13.81 26.84
C GLY A 475 27.93 -14.01 26.25
N ALA A 476 28.18 -13.41 25.09
CA ALA A 476 29.48 -13.41 24.44
C ALA A 476 30.59 -12.86 25.36
N HIS A 477 30.34 -11.77 26.10
CA HIS A 477 31.38 -11.06 26.85
C HIS A 477 31.90 -11.92 27.99
N TYR A 478 30.98 -12.53 28.72
CA TYR A 478 31.34 -13.38 29.85
C TYR A 478 31.64 -14.81 29.45
N THR A 479 31.30 -15.24 28.23
CA THR A 479 30.94 -16.62 27.84
C THR A 479 29.64 -17.07 28.51
N PHE A 480 28.74 -17.70 27.76
CA PHE A 480 27.39 -18.03 28.22
C PHE A 480 27.36 -18.82 29.54
N ALA A 481 28.32 -19.73 29.73
CA ALA A 481 28.46 -20.51 30.96
C ALA A 481 28.82 -19.66 32.21
N ASN A 482 29.49 -18.52 32.02
CA ASN A 482 30.10 -17.73 33.10
C ASN A 482 29.43 -16.37 33.35
N VAL A 483 28.28 -16.11 32.71
CA VAL A 483 27.53 -14.86 32.91
C VAL A 483 27.14 -14.72 34.40
N PRO A 484 27.51 -13.61 35.09
CA PRO A 484 27.43 -13.50 36.55
C PRO A 484 26.01 -13.14 37.01
N VAL A 485 25.07 -14.07 36.82
CA VAL A 485 23.64 -13.87 37.11
C VAL A 485 23.16 -14.98 38.07
N PRO A 486 23.49 -14.89 39.38
CA PRO A 486 23.30 -15.98 40.34
C PRO A 486 21.84 -16.34 40.59
N TRP A 487 20.92 -15.40 40.36
CA TRP A 487 19.47 -15.62 40.54
C TRP A 487 18.85 -16.51 39.45
N PHE A 488 19.61 -16.85 38.41
CA PHE A 488 19.15 -17.67 37.28
C PHE A 488 19.78 -19.07 37.23
N TYR A 489 20.80 -19.32 38.07
CA TYR A 489 21.69 -20.48 37.98
C TYR A 489 21.02 -21.85 38.19
N ASP A 490 19.84 -21.91 38.82
CA ASP A 490 19.18 -23.17 39.15
C ASP A 490 17.65 -23.15 38.91
N TRP A 491 17.16 -22.29 38.01
CA TRP A 491 15.72 -22.12 37.83
C TRP A 491 15.01 -23.39 37.34
N PHE A 492 15.77 -24.28 36.68
CA PHE A 492 15.30 -25.56 36.15
C PHE A 492 15.87 -26.78 36.90
N GLY A 493 16.66 -26.59 37.97
CA GLY A 493 17.26 -27.71 38.71
C GLY A 493 18.38 -28.46 37.96
N GLU A 494 18.94 -27.85 36.90
CA GLU A 494 19.83 -28.52 35.95
C GLU A 494 21.33 -28.39 36.30
N GLY A 495 21.67 -27.64 37.37
CA GLY A 495 23.05 -27.50 37.83
C GLY A 495 24.01 -26.80 36.85
N ARG A 496 23.47 -26.11 35.83
CA ARG A 496 24.19 -25.32 34.81
C ARG A 496 23.67 -23.88 34.73
N ASN A 497 24.49 -22.99 34.20
CA ASN A 497 24.04 -21.65 33.83
C ASN A 497 23.12 -21.74 32.60
N ASN A 498 21.91 -21.17 32.67
CA ASN A 498 20.90 -21.23 31.61
C ASN A 498 20.75 -19.90 30.84
N PHE A 499 21.73 -19.01 30.93
CA PHE A 499 21.67 -17.68 30.31
C PHE A 499 21.48 -17.75 28.77
N ASP A 500 22.07 -18.75 28.14
CA ASP A 500 21.91 -19.14 26.73
C ASP A 500 20.44 -19.38 26.37
N ARG A 501 19.68 -20.09 27.20
CA ARG A 501 18.27 -20.43 26.94
C ARG A 501 17.38 -19.19 26.76
N ILE A 502 17.67 -18.09 27.45
CA ILE A 502 16.96 -16.82 27.23
C ILE A 502 17.36 -16.23 25.88
N GLY A 503 18.63 -16.34 25.52
CA GLY A 503 19.13 -16.03 24.17
C GLY A 503 18.30 -16.75 23.12
N HIS A 504 18.21 -18.07 23.18
CA HIS A 504 17.39 -18.89 22.26
C HIS A 504 15.91 -18.49 22.29
N PHE A 505 15.30 -18.36 23.46
CA PHE A 505 13.92 -17.87 23.55
C PHE A 505 13.72 -16.52 22.84
N SER A 506 14.70 -15.60 22.93
CA SER A 506 14.65 -14.31 22.26
C SER A 506 14.94 -14.34 20.75
N VAL A 507 15.64 -15.35 20.22
CA VAL A 507 15.74 -15.58 18.76
C VAL A 507 14.34 -15.81 18.19
N GLY A 508 13.48 -16.51 18.94
CA GLY A 508 12.08 -16.70 18.57
C GLY A 508 11.32 -15.39 18.30
N PHE A 509 11.76 -14.26 18.85
CA PHE A 509 11.11 -12.97 18.63
C PHE A 509 11.19 -12.49 17.17
N TYR A 510 12.15 -12.99 16.39
CA TYR A 510 12.24 -12.71 14.96
C TYR A 510 11.08 -13.32 14.16
N ALA A 511 10.28 -14.24 14.72
CA ALA A 511 9.02 -14.66 14.11
C ALA A 511 8.03 -13.50 13.98
N TYR A 512 8.05 -12.53 14.90
CA TYR A 512 7.21 -11.32 14.80
C TYR A 512 7.61 -10.48 13.59
N ALA A 513 8.91 -10.31 13.36
CA ALA A 513 9.43 -9.61 12.19
C ALA A 513 9.05 -10.34 10.89
N MET A 514 9.17 -11.67 10.86
CA MET A 514 8.78 -12.48 9.71
C MET A 514 7.28 -12.35 9.41
N MET A 515 6.43 -12.39 10.44
CA MET A 515 4.99 -12.17 10.29
C MET A 515 4.69 -10.77 9.73
N GLU A 516 5.29 -9.74 10.33
CA GLU A 516 5.09 -8.35 9.89
C GLU A 516 5.48 -8.17 8.43
N TRP A 517 6.63 -8.73 8.03
CA TRP A 517 7.11 -8.64 6.66
C TRP A 517 6.18 -9.33 5.66
N LEU A 518 5.80 -10.59 5.92
CA LEU A 518 4.94 -11.37 5.02
C LEU A 518 3.56 -10.73 4.84
N LEU A 519 2.97 -10.25 5.93
CA LEU A 519 1.64 -9.66 5.92
C LEU A 519 1.64 -8.26 5.31
N ARG A 520 2.59 -7.38 5.66
CA ARG A 520 2.68 -6.04 5.06
C ARG A 520 3.05 -6.07 3.58
N LYS A 521 3.78 -7.09 3.12
CA LYS A 521 4.05 -7.32 1.69
C LYS A 521 2.96 -8.11 0.96
N ARG A 522 1.91 -8.54 1.67
CA ARG A 522 0.77 -9.30 1.12
C ARG A 522 1.18 -10.59 0.41
N TYR A 523 2.25 -11.25 0.87
CA TYR A 523 2.72 -12.49 0.28
C TYR A 523 1.85 -13.70 0.64
N CYS A 524 1.19 -13.67 1.81
CA CYS A 524 0.26 -14.71 2.23
C CYS A 524 -0.72 -14.20 3.29
N GLY A 525 -1.77 -14.99 3.55
CA GLY A 525 -2.73 -14.71 4.63
C GLY A 525 -2.22 -15.09 6.02
N TRP A 526 -2.91 -14.58 7.05
CA TRP A 526 -2.57 -14.69 8.48
C TRP A 526 -2.13 -16.08 8.95
N VAL A 527 -2.91 -17.12 8.61
CA VAL A 527 -2.63 -18.49 9.04
C VAL A 527 -1.30 -18.99 8.47
N LEU A 528 -1.07 -18.76 7.18
CA LEU A 528 0.15 -19.19 6.51
C LEU A 528 1.36 -18.38 6.99
N ALA A 529 1.20 -17.08 7.23
CA ALA A 529 2.25 -16.24 7.79
C ALA A 529 2.70 -16.73 9.18
N GLY A 530 1.76 -17.13 10.05
CA GLY A 530 2.09 -17.69 11.36
C GLY A 530 2.84 -19.02 11.28
N PHE A 531 2.35 -19.98 10.47
CA PHE A 531 3.06 -21.26 10.28
C PHE A 531 4.43 -21.07 9.66
N PHE A 532 4.54 -20.22 8.63
CA PHE A 532 5.81 -19.94 7.98
C PHE A 532 6.80 -19.31 8.96
N SER A 533 6.37 -18.32 9.76
CA SER A 533 7.23 -17.66 10.73
C SER A 533 7.72 -18.62 11.82
N LEU A 534 6.87 -19.55 12.27
CA LEU A 534 7.26 -20.60 13.21
C LEU A 534 8.31 -21.53 12.60
N PHE A 535 8.06 -22.06 11.40
CA PHE A 535 9.00 -22.98 10.74
C PHE A 535 10.29 -22.29 10.32
N PHE A 536 10.25 -21.01 9.99
CA PHE A 536 11.42 -20.18 9.73
C PHE A 536 12.34 -20.16 10.95
N ILE A 537 11.82 -19.85 12.14
CA ILE A 537 12.62 -19.87 13.38
C ILE A 537 13.14 -21.28 13.69
N MET A 538 12.30 -22.31 13.59
CA MET A 538 12.75 -23.69 13.83
C MET A 538 13.89 -24.09 12.87
N SER A 539 13.86 -23.61 11.62
CA SER A 539 14.90 -23.87 10.64
C SER A 539 16.19 -23.11 10.95
N VAL A 540 16.09 -21.86 11.42
CA VAL A 540 17.24 -21.06 11.88
C VAL A 540 17.89 -21.72 13.09
N ALA A 541 17.10 -22.13 14.09
CA ALA A 541 17.58 -22.83 15.27
C ALA A 541 18.34 -24.12 14.90
N ALA A 542 17.71 -25.01 14.12
CA ALA A 542 18.36 -26.23 13.67
C ALA A 542 19.63 -25.97 12.85
N GLY A 543 19.64 -24.92 12.04
CA GLY A 543 20.83 -24.50 11.29
C GLY A 543 21.96 -24.02 12.19
N TYR A 544 21.65 -23.26 13.24
CA TYR A 544 22.62 -22.76 14.20
C TYR A 544 23.26 -23.90 15.01
N GLU A 545 22.47 -24.85 15.52
CA GLU A 545 22.98 -26.04 16.22
C GLU A 545 23.97 -26.86 15.39
N ILE A 546 23.73 -26.96 14.06
CA ILE A 546 24.64 -27.63 13.14
C ILE A 546 25.95 -26.83 13.01
N LEU A 547 25.87 -25.51 12.95
CA LEU A 547 27.06 -24.64 12.91
C LEU A 547 27.87 -24.73 14.20
N GLU A 548 27.21 -24.76 15.36
CA GLU A 548 27.87 -24.89 16.66
C GLU A 548 28.59 -26.23 16.79
N TRP A 549 27.95 -27.32 16.38
CA TRP A 549 28.61 -28.62 16.31
C TRP A 549 29.85 -28.59 15.41
N TRP A 550 29.75 -28.03 14.21
CA TRP A 550 30.88 -27.92 13.29
C TRP A 550 32.01 -27.07 13.87
N PHE A 551 31.67 -25.95 14.51
CA PHE A 551 32.65 -25.05 15.09
C PHE A 551 33.35 -25.68 16.29
N ALA A 552 32.61 -26.34 17.19
CA ALA A 552 33.15 -27.08 18.32
C ALA A 552 34.07 -28.24 17.89
N ALA A 553 33.77 -28.89 16.76
CA ALA A 553 34.61 -29.94 16.18
C ALA A 553 35.88 -29.42 15.49
N ALA A 554 35.89 -28.14 15.07
CA ALA A 554 37.01 -27.52 14.34
C ALA A 554 37.99 -26.76 15.24
N LEU A 555 37.57 -26.32 16.42
CA LEU A 555 38.40 -25.61 17.40
C LEU A 555 39.18 -26.56 18.34
N ASP A 556 40.12 -25.98 19.09
CA ASP A 556 40.77 -26.68 20.21
C ASP A 556 39.71 -27.14 21.23
N PRO A 557 39.84 -28.33 21.85
CA PRO A 557 38.81 -28.91 22.71
C PRO A 557 38.32 -28.01 23.85
N ALA A 558 39.17 -27.14 24.40
CA ALA A 558 38.76 -26.24 25.48
C ALA A 558 37.80 -25.14 24.98
N ASN A 559 38.17 -24.45 23.88
CA ASN A 559 37.35 -23.38 23.31
C ASN A 559 36.10 -23.92 22.61
N GLY A 560 36.18 -25.12 22.01
CA GLY A 560 35.04 -25.75 21.36
C GLY A 560 33.94 -26.13 22.36
N ILE A 561 34.28 -26.64 23.55
CA ILE A 561 33.31 -26.94 24.60
C ILE A 561 32.72 -25.67 25.20
N GLU A 562 33.52 -24.60 25.33
CA GLU A 562 33.07 -23.33 25.88
C GLU A 562 32.11 -22.59 24.94
N PHE A 563 32.38 -22.62 23.62
CA PHE A 563 31.46 -22.09 22.60
C PHE A 563 30.18 -22.94 22.46
N LEU A 564 30.30 -24.28 22.49
CA LEU A 564 29.13 -25.17 22.46
C LEU A 564 28.19 -24.93 23.64
N GLY A 565 28.65 -24.34 24.74
CA GLY A 565 27.77 -23.94 25.84
C GLY A 565 27.12 -25.09 26.62
N SER A 566 27.36 -26.36 26.26
CA SER A 566 26.59 -27.51 26.76
C SER A 566 26.74 -27.83 28.25
N GLN A 567 27.83 -27.42 28.89
CA GLN A 567 28.06 -27.60 30.34
C GLN A 567 27.78 -29.04 30.83
N GLY A 568 27.95 -30.04 29.96
CA GLY A 568 27.68 -31.46 30.25
C GLY A 568 26.23 -31.93 30.01
N ASP A 569 25.35 -31.07 29.51
CA ASP A 569 24.01 -31.44 29.06
C ASP A 569 24.07 -32.09 27.66
N GLN A 570 23.73 -33.37 27.59
CA GLN A 570 23.69 -34.11 26.33
C GLN A 570 22.49 -33.75 25.44
N TRP A 571 21.49 -33.04 25.98
CA TRP A 571 20.26 -32.63 25.28
C TRP A 571 20.23 -31.13 24.96
N ASP A 572 21.37 -30.47 25.08
CA ASP A 572 21.51 -29.02 24.99
C ASP A 572 20.87 -28.46 23.71
N ALA A 573 21.35 -28.93 22.55
CA ALA A 573 20.84 -28.55 21.24
C ALA A 573 19.32 -28.73 21.09
N GLN A 574 18.75 -29.81 21.63
CA GLN A 574 17.31 -30.03 21.53
C GLN A 574 16.51 -29.06 22.41
N LYS A 575 17.05 -28.69 23.57
CA LYS A 575 16.44 -27.72 24.48
C LYS A 575 16.58 -26.29 23.95
N ASP A 576 17.65 -25.96 23.25
CA ASP A 576 17.85 -24.67 22.58
C ASP A 576 16.82 -24.47 21.48
N MET A 577 16.74 -25.42 20.54
CA MET A 577 15.70 -25.40 19.51
C MET A 577 14.28 -25.33 20.09
N LEU A 578 14.03 -25.98 21.24
CA LEU A 578 12.75 -25.88 21.93
C LEU A 578 12.52 -24.46 22.48
N ALA A 579 13.53 -23.84 23.09
CA ALA A 579 13.45 -22.47 23.58
C ALA A 579 13.17 -21.48 22.44
N ASP A 580 13.90 -21.59 21.32
CA ASP A 580 13.65 -20.81 20.09
C ASP A 580 12.19 -20.94 19.61
N THR A 581 11.70 -22.18 19.56
CA THR A 581 10.33 -22.51 19.13
C THR A 581 9.28 -21.88 20.06
N LEU A 582 9.48 -21.96 21.38
CA LEU A 582 8.55 -21.39 22.36
C LEU A 582 8.54 -19.85 22.33
N GLY A 583 9.69 -19.24 22.07
CA GLY A 583 9.81 -17.81 21.82
C GLY A 583 8.99 -17.38 20.60
N ALA A 584 9.12 -18.11 19.49
CA ALA A 584 8.36 -17.87 18.27
C ALA A 584 6.85 -17.99 18.49
N ILE A 585 6.38 -19.06 19.14
CA ILE A 585 4.96 -19.25 19.46
C ILE A 585 4.43 -18.06 20.28
N THR A 586 5.20 -17.61 21.27
CA THR A 586 4.80 -16.51 22.15
C THR A 586 4.59 -15.22 21.38
N VAL A 587 5.52 -14.85 20.49
CA VAL A 587 5.39 -13.61 19.72
C VAL A 587 4.39 -13.73 18.57
N ILE A 588 4.16 -14.92 18.00
CA ILE A 588 3.09 -15.14 17.01
C ILE A 588 1.72 -14.95 17.67
N VAL A 589 1.52 -15.49 18.88
CA VAL A 589 0.30 -15.25 19.66
C VAL A 589 0.14 -13.77 19.99
N LEU A 590 1.22 -13.10 20.42
CA LEU A 590 1.21 -11.66 20.66
C LEU A 590 0.85 -10.87 19.40
N TYR A 591 1.40 -11.24 18.24
CA TYR A 591 1.09 -10.62 16.95
C TYR A 591 -0.41 -10.72 16.65
N TYR A 592 -0.97 -11.93 16.76
CA TYR A 592 -2.41 -12.13 16.56
C TYR A 592 -3.27 -11.39 17.56
N MET A 593 -2.86 -11.23 18.82
CA MET A 593 -3.62 -10.49 19.82
C MET A 593 -3.60 -8.99 19.56
N THR A 594 -2.44 -8.45 19.16
CA THR A 594 -2.26 -7.03 18.90
C THR A 594 -2.91 -6.59 17.59
N HIS A 595 -3.05 -7.50 16.62
CA HIS A 595 -3.61 -7.23 15.29
C HIS A 595 -4.89 -8.05 15.01
N TRP A 596 -5.60 -8.52 16.05
CA TRP A 596 -6.81 -9.34 15.88
C TRP A 596 -7.93 -8.63 15.11
N LYS A 597 -7.95 -7.30 15.15
CA LYS A 597 -8.93 -6.46 14.46
C LYS A 597 -8.63 -6.25 12.96
N GLU A 598 -7.47 -6.68 12.51
CA GLU A 598 -7.01 -6.58 11.11
C GLU A 598 -7.18 -7.91 10.34
N LYS A 599 -7.69 -8.94 11.01
CA LYS A 599 -8.15 -10.20 10.40
C LYS A 599 -9.56 -10.06 9.86
#